data_AF-A0A1F4AUC2-F1
#
_entry.id   AF-A0A1F4AUC2-F1
#
_cell.length_a   1.000
_cell.length_b   1.000
_cell.length_c   1.000
_cell.angle_alpha   90.00
_cell.angle_beta   90.00
_cell.angle_gamma   90.00
#
_symmetry.space_group_name_H-M   'P 1'
#
loop_
_entity.id
_entity.type
_entity.pdbx_description
1 polymer ?
#
loop_
_entity_poly.entity_id
_entity_poly.type
_entity_poly.pdbx_seq_one_letter_code
_entity_poly.pdbx_strand_id
1 'polypeptide(L)' 'MIWGSAGEFLAMGGYAFYVWGSFLVAAACLAVEPLLVGARHRRALQTVRAERMRHEA' A
#
# COMPACT_ATOMS: atom_id res chain seq x y z
N MET A 1 10.10 -30.60 2.92
CA MET A 1 11.04 -29.75 3.69
C MET A 1 10.25 -29.13 4.81
N ILE A 2 10.68 -29.37 6.05
CA ILE A 2 10.00 -28.91 7.27
C ILE A 2 10.11 -27.38 7.29
N TRP A 3 8.97 -26.69 7.25
CA TRP A 3 8.94 -25.25 7.50
C TRP A 3 9.22 -25.07 8.99
N GLY A 4 10.50 -24.88 9.32
CA GLY A 4 10.95 -24.43 10.64
C GLY A 4 10.32 -23.07 10.91
N SER A 5 9.58 -22.97 11.99
CA SER A 5 8.62 -21.91 12.33
C SER A 5 9.03 -20.46 11.97
N ALA A 6 8.05 -19.53 11.95
CA ALA A 6 8.32 -18.09 11.81
C ALA A 6 9.38 -17.58 12.82
N GLY A 7 9.49 -18.21 14.00
CA GLY A 7 10.51 -17.92 15.01
C GLY A 7 11.94 -18.22 14.58
N GLU A 8 12.18 -19.26 13.78
CA GLU A 8 13.51 -19.57 13.22
C GLU A 8 13.93 -18.57 12.15
N PHE A 9 12.98 -18.07 11.36
CA PHE A 9 13.21 -16.99 10.41
C PHE A 9 13.64 -15.70 11.11
N LEU A 10 12.91 -15.29 12.17
CA LEU A 10 13.26 -14.13 12.99
C LEU A 10 14.59 -14.32 13.74
N ALA A 11 14.94 -15.57 14.09
CA ALA A 11 16.19 -15.92 14.76
C ALA A 11 17.43 -16.00 13.83
N MET A 12 17.31 -15.79 12.50
CA MET A 12 18.44 -15.81 11.53
C MET A 12 19.46 -14.64 11.71
N GLY A 13 19.53 -14.01 12.87
CA GLY A 13 20.60 -13.05 13.19
C GLY A 13 20.63 -11.79 12.31
N GLY A 14 19.47 -11.30 11.87
CA GLY A 14 19.35 -10.06 11.07
C GLY A 14 19.03 -10.25 9.58
N TYR A 15 19.16 -11.48 9.05
CA TYR A 15 18.87 -11.76 7.64
C TYR A 15 17.38 -11.58 7.28
N ALA A 16 16.48 -11.89 8.22
CA ALA A 16 15.04 -11.68 8.04
C ALA A 16 14.69 -10.21 7.83
N PHE A 17 15.36 -9.28 8.51
CA PHE A 17 15.13 -7.85 8.32
C PHE A 17 15.52 -7.40 6.91
N TYR A 18 16.62 -7.91 6.35
CA TYR A 18 17.03 -7.60 4.99
C TYR A 18 16.03 -8.13 3.96
N VAL A 19 15.63 -9.40 4.09
CA VAL A 19 14.66 -10.03 3.18
C VAL A 19 13.33 -9.29 3.27
N TRP A 20 12.70 -9.24 4.44
CA TRP A 20 11.40 -8.60 4.60
C TRP A 20 11.43 -7.10 4.33
N GLY A 21 12.54 -6.42 4.64
CA GLY A 21 12.74 -5.01 4.31
C GLY A 21 12.69 -4.76 2.80
N SER A 22 13.38 -5.59 2.01
CA SER A 22 13.35 -5.46 0.54
C SER A 22 11.96 -5.72 -0.05
N PHE A 23 11.23 -6.72 0.48
CA PHE A 23 9.84 -6.98 0.09
C PHE A 23 8.91 -5.84 0.47
N LEU A 24 9.09 -5.23 1.65
CA LEU A 24 8.32 -4.08 2.09
C LEU A 24 8.58 -2.85 1.20
N VAL A 25 9.83 -2.59 0.84
CA VAL A 25 10.20 -1.51 -0.09
C VAL A 25 9.57 -1.76 -1.47
N ALA A 26 9.66 -2.99 -1.99
CA ALA A 26 9.03 -3.34 -3.26
C ALA A 26 7.50 -3.18 -3.22
N ALA A 27 6.84 -3.64 -2.16
CA ALA A 27 5.42 -3.46 -1.95
C ALA A 27 5.04 -1.98 -1.84
N ALA A 28 5.85 -1.17 -1.16
CA ALA A 28 5.65 0.27 -1.07
C ALA A 28 5.75 0.93 -2.46
N CYS A 29 6.76 0.60 -3.26
CA CYS A 29 6.88 1.09 -4.65
C CYS A 29 5.64 0.73 -5.47
N LEU A 30 5.18 -0.52 -5.40
CA LEU A 30 3.95 -0.96 -6.08
C LEU A 30 2.69 -0.27 -5.56
N ALA A 31 2.65 0.12 -4.29
CA ALA A 31 1.50 0.77 -3.68
C ALA A 31 1.42 2.28 -3.98
N VAL A 32 2.53 2.94 -4.32
CA VAL A 32 2.55 4.39 -4.58
C VAL A 32 1.61 4.78 -5.72
N GLU A 33 1.67 4.09 -6.86
CA GLU A 33 0.81 4.37 -8.02
C GLU A 33 -0.69 4.25 -7.72
N PRO A 34 -1.20 3.13 -7.18
CA PRO A 34 -2.64 3.01 -6.87
C PRO A 34 -3.08 3.97 -5.77
N LEU A 35 -2.22 4.32 -4.81
CA LEU A 35 -2.53 5.34 -3.80
C LEU A 35 -2.70 6.73 -4.44
N LEU A 36 -1.78 7.13 -5.31
CA LEU A 36 -1.86 8.41 -6.01
C LEU A 36 -3.07 8.47 -6.96
N VAL A 37 -3.31 7.40 -7.73
CA VAL A 37 -4.48 7.29 -8.62
C VAL A 37 -5.77 7.32 -7.81
N GLY A 38 -5.84 6.57 -6.71
CA GLY A 38 -7.01 6.55 -5.82
C GLY A 38 -7.27 7.92 -5.20
N ALA A 39 -6.24 8.66 -4.79
CA ALA A 39 -6.37 10.01 -4.26
C ALA A 39 -6.91 10.99 -5.33
N ARG A 40 -6.40 10.91 -6.57
CA ARG A 40 -6.89 11.72 -7.69
C ARG A 40 -8.34 11.41 -8.04
N HIS A 41 -8.69 10.13 -8.09
CA HIS A 41 -10.05 9.68 -8.37
C HIS A 41 -11.05 10.20 -7.33
N ARG A 42 -10.69 10.11 -6.04
CA ARG A 42 -11.51 10.65 -4.95
C ARG A 42 -11.74 12.16 -5.10
N ARG A 43 -10.71 12.92 -5.45
CA ARG A 43 -10.83 14.38 -5.69
C ARG A 43 -11.75 14.69 -6.88
N ALA A 44 -11.59 13.99 -8.00
CA ALA A 44 -12.44 14.17 -9.17
C ALA A 44 -13.93 13.91 -8.84
N LEU A 45 -14.21 12.83 -8.11
CA LEU A 45 -15.57 12.53 -7.65
C LEU A 45 -16.13 13.60 -6.70
N GLN A 46 -15.30 14.15 -5.81
CA GLN A 46 -15.72 15.24 -4.93
C GLN A 46 -16.10 16.49 -5.72
N THR A 47 -15.33 16.85 -6.75
CA THR A 47 -15.64 17.98 -7.63
C THR A 47 -16.99 17.78 -8.32
N VAL A 48 -17.20 16.62 -8.95
CA VAL A 48 -18.48 16.33 -9.64
C VAL A 48 -19.67 16.35 -8.67
N ARG A 49 -19.50 15.80 -7.46
CA ARG A 49 -20.55 15.84 -6.43
C ARG A 49 -20.87 17.28 -5.99
N ALA A 50 -19.84 18.11 -5.83
CA ALA A 50 -20.02 19.52 -5.44
C ALA A 50 -20.72 20.33 -6.54
N GLU A 51 -20.42 20.07 -7.81
CA GLU A 51 -21.11 20.69 -8.95
C GLU A 51 -22.58 20.26 -9.03
N ARG A 52 -22.87 18.98 -8.82
CA ARG A 52 -24.25 18.47 -8.82
C ARG A 52 -25.12 19.14 -7.75
N MET A 53 -24.58 19.29 -6.53
CA MET A 53 -25.26 19.97 -5.42
C MET A 53 -25.53 21.46 -5.72
N ARG A 54 -24.69 22.12 -6.53
CA ARG A 54 -24.93 23.51 -6.96
C ARG A 54 -26.00 23.63 -8.05
N HIS A 55 -26.20 22.60 -8.86
CA HIS A 55 -27.24 22.57 -9.88
C HIS A 55 -28.63 22.19 -9.32
N GLU A 56 -28.68 21.49 -8.20
CA GLU A 56 -29.92 21.09 -7.52
C GLU A 56 -30.44 22.13 -6.51
N ALA A 57 -29.68 23.19 -6.22
CA ALA A 57 -30.03 24.28 -5.29
C ALA A 57 -30.43 25.56 -6.03
#